data_AF-A0A2H9VNR8-F1
#
_entry.id   AF-A0A2H9VNR8-F1
#
_cell.length_a   1.000
_cell.length_b   1.000
_cell.length_c   1.000
_cell.angle_alpha   90.00
_cell.angle_beta   90.00
_cell.angle_gamma   90.00
#
_symmetry.space_group_name_H-M   'P 1'
#
loop_
_entity.id
_entity.type
_entity.pdbx_description
1 polymer ?
#
loop_
_entity_poly.entity_id
_entity_poly.type
_entity_poly.pdbx_seq_one_letter_code
_entity_poly.pdbx_strand_id
1 'polypeptide(L)' 'MKILKGRSFLSYVQLLQFVDDNCIVREDIIAITQGGGSDYTIFFYADKDLKEKDRNFWGNLKED' A
#
# COMPACT_ATOMS: atom_id res chain seq x y z
N MET A 1 3.40 -12.30 12.93
CA MET A 1 4.50 -11.38 13.38
C MET A 1 4.49 -10.23 12.40
N LYS A 2 4.34 -9.00 12.90
CA LYS A 2 4.36 -7.83 12.05
C LYS A 2 5.79 -7.52 11.59
N ILE A 3 5.93 -7.22 10.31
CA ILE A 3 7.18 -6.79 9.68
C ILE A 3 6.96 -5.44 9.02
N LEU A 4 8.02 -4.63 8.93
CA LEU A 4 7.97 -3.38 8.19
C LEU A 4 7.95 -3.68 6.69
N LYS A 5 6.97 -3.13 5.98
CA LYS A 5 6.82 -3.23 4.53
C LYS A 5 6.84 -1.83 3.91
N GLY A 6 7.21 -1.77 2.63
CA GLY A 6 7.24 -0.54 1.84
C GLY A 6 6.62 -0.76 0.47
N ARG A 7 5.75 0.15 0.04
CA ARG A 7 5.12 0.13 -1.30
C ARG A 7 5.13 1.51 -1.93
N SER A 8 5.36 1.55 -3.24
CA SER A 8 5.38 2.78 -4.03
C SER A 8 4.27 2.79 -5.07
N PHE A 9 3.71 3.97 -5.31
CA PHE A 9 2.58 4.22 -6.20
C PHE A 9 2.87 5.45 -7.05
N LEU A 10 2.34 5.46 -8.29
CA LEU A 10 2.50 6.57 -9.22
C LEU A 10 1.50 7.71 -8.98
N SER A 11 0.55 7.51 -8.06
CA SER A 11 -0.45 8.51 -7.70
C SER A 11 -0.97 8.30 -6.28
N TYR A 12 -1.45 9.39 -5.68
CA TYR A 12 -2.07 9.36 -4.36
C TYR A 12 -3.35 8.48 -4.33
N VAL A 13 -4.10 8.45 -5.43
CA VAL A 13 -5.33 7.63 -5.54
C VAL A 13 -5.02 6.14 -5.44
N GLN A 14 -3.97 5.67 -6.11
CA GLN A 14 -3.54 4.26 -6.03
C GLN A 14 -3.09 3.89 -4.61
N LEU A 15 -2.40 4.79 -3.92
CA LEU A 15 -2.01 4.59 -2.52
C LEU A 15 -3.23 4.43 -1.62
N LEU A 16 -4.23 5.32 -1.75
CA LEU A 16 -5.47 5.24 -0.96
C LEU A 16 -6.20 3.92 -1.20
N GLN A 17 -6.38 3.54 -2.47
CA GLN A 17 -7.01 2.27 -2.82
C GLN A 17 -6.28 1.07 -2.20
N PHE A 18 -4.94 1.08 -2.23
CA PHE A 18 -4.14 0.03 -1.61
C PHE A 18 -4.35 -0.05 -0.09
N VAL A 19 -4.38 1.10 0.60
CA VAL A 19 -4.64 1.15 2.05
C VAL A 19 -6.01 0.58 2.37
N ASP A 20 -7.04 0.96 1.61
CA ASP A 20 -8.41 0.51 1.81
C ASP A 20 -8.58 -0.99 1.50
N ASP A 21 -8.06 -1.46 0.35
CA ASP A 21 -8.21 -2.85 -0.09
C ASP A 21 -7.53 -3.85 0.87
N ASN A 22 -6.43 -3.42 1.50
CA ASN A 22 -5.63 -4.19 2.44
C ASN A 22 -6.01 -3.94 3.91
N CYS A 23 -7.02 -3.10 4.17
CA CYS A 23 -7.46 -2.73 5.51
C CYS A 23 -6.31 -2.29 6.42
N ILE A 24 -5.36 -1.50 5.88
CA ILE A 24 -4.20 -1.04 6.64
C ILE A 24 -4.68 -0.01 7.66
N VAL A 25 -4.59 -0.35 8.94
CA VAL A 25 -4.97 0.55 10.03
C VAL A 25 -3.96 1.69 10.15
N ARG A 26 -4.45 2.88 10.51
CA ARG A 26 -3.64 4.10 10.59
C ARG A 26 -2.45 3.94 11.53
N GLU A 27 -2.65 3.23 12.64
CA GLU A 27 -1.65 3.00 13.69
C GLU A 27 -0.47 2.16 13.20
N ASP A 28 -0.68 1.37 12.14
CA ASP A 28 0.36 0.56 11.52
C ASP A 28 1.14 1.34 10.44
N ILE A 29 0.67 2.52 10.02
CA ILE A 29 1.36 3.37 9.04
C ILE A 29 2.44 4.19 9.74
N ILE A 30 3.69 3.96 9.34
CA ILE A 30 4.85 4.66 9.90
C ILE A 30 5.11 5.98 9.19
N ALA A 31 5.03 5.97 7.85
CA ALA A 31 5.27 7.15 7.06
C ALA A 31 4.61 7.03 5.68
N ILE A 32 4.18 8.17 5.15
CA ILE A 32 3.89 8.35 3.72
C ILE A 32 4.83 9.46 3.25
N THR A 33 5.60 9.16 2.21
CA THR A 33 6.57 10.08 1.62
C THR A 33 6.20 10.32 0.17
N GLN A 34 6.41 11.53 -0.31
CA GLN A 34 6.32 11.86 -1.73
C GLN A 34 7.74 11.97 -2.28
N GLY A 35 8.07 11.15 -3.27
CA GLY A 35 9.34 11.22 -3.99
C GLY A 35 9.38 12.39 -4.96
N GLY A 36 10.48 12.52 -5.70
CA GLY A 36 10.53 13.45 -6.83
C GLY A 36 9.49 13.09 -7.89
N GLY A 37 8.65 14.05 -8.28
CA GLY A 37 7.55 13.84 -9.24
C GLY A 37 6.21 13.52 -8.56
N SER A 38 5.47 12.58 -9.14
CA SER A 38 4.13 12.14 -8.68
C SER A 38 4.14 10.84 -7.88
N ASP A 39 5.33 10.37 -7.46
CA ASP A 39 5.49 9.09 -6.78
C ASP A 39 5.23 9.21 -5.28
N TYR A 40 4.47 8.28 -4.73
CA TYR A 40 4.13 8.18 -3.31
C TYR A 40 4.58 6.84 -2.75
N THR A 41 5.27 6.84 -1.62
CA THR A 41 5.71 5.62 -0.93
C THR A 41 5.13 5.57 0.47
N ILE A 42 4.49 4.45 0.81
CA ILE A 42 3.98 4.15 2.15
C ILE A 42 4.86 3.11 2.83
N PHE A 43 5.15 3.34 4.11
CA PHE A 43 5.82 2.40 5.01
C PHE A 43 4.87 2.02 6.13
N PHE A 44 4.64 0.73 6.34
CA PHE A 44 3.66 0.24 7.31
C PHE A 44 4.04 -1.13 7.89
N TYR A 45 3.53 -1.45 9.08
CA TYR A 45 3.66 -2.78 9.68
C TYR A 45 2.50 -3.68 9.26
N ALA A 46 2.80 -4.88 8.79
CA ALA A 46 1.79 -5.88 8.46
C ALA A 46 2.27 -7.28 8.82
N ASP A 47 1.34 -8.22 9.04
CA ASP A 47 1.72 -9.60 9.26
C ASP A 47 2.52 -10.16 8.08
N LYS A 48 3.58 -10.91 8.39
CA LYS A 48 4.46 -11.54 7.40
C LYS A 48 3.68 -12.35 6.36
N ASP A 49 2.61 -13.01 6.79
CA ASP A 49 1.81 -13.92 5.98
C ASP A 49 0.61 -13.22 5.31
N LEU A 50 0.44 -11.91 5.52
CA LEU A 50 -0.61 -11.13 4.85
C LEU A 50 -0.32 -11.09 3.35
N LYS A 51 -1.20 -11.73 2.57
CA LYS A 51 -1.26 -11.55 1.11
C LYS A 51 -1.83 -10.17 0.81
N GLU A 52 -1.01 -9.33 0.20
CA GLU A 52 -1.43 -8.01 -0.23
C GLU A 52 -2.30 -8.12 -1.47
N LYS A 53 -3.43 -7.43 -1.45
CA LYS A 53 -4.28 -7.26 -2.61
C LYS A 53 -3.74 -6.12 -3.45
N ASP A 54 -3.43 -6.43 -4.71
CA ASP A 54 -3.02 -5.46 -5.71
C ASP A 54 -4.12 -5.28 -6.76
N ARG A 55 -4.28 -4.06 -7.25
CA ARG A 55 -5.10 -3.78 -8.44
C ARG A 55 -4.28 -3.97 -9.72
N ASN A 56 -4.96 -4.40 -10.79
CA ASN A 56 -4.40 -4.43 -12.14
C ASN A 56 -4.47 -3.03 -12.79
N PHE A 57 -3.93 -2.91 -14.01
CA PHE A 57 -3.92 -1.65 -14.77
C PHE A 57 -5.33 -1.06 -14.99
N TRP A 58 -6.36 -1.91 -14.98
CA TRP A 58 -7.76 -1.54 -15.18
C TRP A 58 -8.48 -1.21 -13.87
N GLY A 59 -7.77 -1.22 -12.73
CA GLY A 59 -8.31 -0.90 -11.41
C GLY A 59 -9.07 -2.04 -10.73
N ASN A 60 -9.09 -3.25 -11.31
CA ASN A 60 -9.70 -4.43 -10.69
C ASN A 60 -8.71 -5.11 -9.75
N LEU A 61 -9.19 -5.67 -8.63
CA LEU A 61 -8.36 -6.53 -7.78
C LEU A 61 -7.86 -7.73 -8.59
N LYS A 62 -6.58 -8.06 -8.45
CA LYS A 62 -6.03 -9.29 -9.02
C LYS A 62 -6.67 -10.48 -8.29
N GLU A 63 -7.18 -11.44 -9.04
CA GLU A 63 -7.62 -12.72 -8.49
C GLU A 63 -6.38 -13.51 -8.03
N ASP A 64 -6.48 -14.12 -6.85
CA ASP A 64 -5.42 -14.91 -6.19
C ASP A 64 -5.09 -16.22 -6.92
#